data_AF-A0A3L9G1G0-F1
#
_entry.id   AF-A0A3L9G1G0-F1
#
_cell.length_a   1.000
_cell.length_b   1.000
_cell.length_c   1.000
_cell.angle_alpha   90.00
_cell.angle_beta   90.00
_cell.angle_gamma   90.00
#
_symmetry.space_group_name_H-M   'P 1'
#
loop_
_entity.id
_entity.type
_entity.pdbx_description
1 polymer ?
#
loop_
_entity_poly.entity_id
_entity_poly.type
_entity_poly.pdbx_seq_one_letter_code
_entity_poly.pdbx_strand_id
1 'polypeptide(L)'
;SGKTVTLYSALQTLNTADINICSVEDPVEIPIAGLNQTQIHPRAGLTFQGVLRALLRQDPDVIMIGEIRDGETAEIAIKAAQTGHLVLSTLHTNSTCETLVRLQQMGVARWMLSSALTLVIAQRLVRKLCPHCRQQQGEPIHIPVNVWPSPLPHWQAPGCVHCYHGFYGRTALFEVL
;
A
#
# COMPACT_ATOMS: atom_id res chain seq x y z
N SER A 1 -3.00 -7.92 1.95
CA SER A 1 -1.55 -7.73 1.73
C SER A 1 -0.86 -6.78 2.70
N GLY A 2 -1.54 -6.15 3.66
CA GLY A 2 -0.89 -5.23 4.61
C GLY A 2 -0.63 -3.82 4.05
N LYS A 3 -1.34 -3.41 2.98
CA LYS A 3 -1.19 -2.09 2.35
C LYS A 3 -1.44 -0.95 3.34
N THR A 4 -2.52 -1.04 4.12
CA THR A 4 -2.89 -0.03 5.12
C THR A 4 -1.77 0.18 6.14
N VAL A 5 -1.17 -0.90 6.66
CA VAL A 5 -0.06 -0.80 7.63
C VAL A 5 1.13 -0.08 7.00
N THR A 6 1.51 -0.42 5.78
CA THR A 6 2.61 0.25 5.06
C THR A 6 2.31 1.73 4.81
N LEU A 7 1.09 2.05 4.36
CA LEU A 7 0.67 3.44 4.17
C LEU A 7 0.71 4.22 5.47
N TYR A 8 0.17 3.65 6.56
CA TYR A 8 0.15 4.32 7.86
C TYR A 8 1.57 4.52 8.40
N SER A 9 2.48 3.56 8.21
CA SER A 9 3.91 3.75 8.54
C SER A 9 4.54 4.89 7.74
N ALA A 10 4.22 5.02 6.45
CA ALA A 10 4.69 6.13 5.62
C ALA A 10 4.13 7.47 6.11
N LEU A 11 2.83 7.55 6.42
CA LEU A 11 2.20 8.75 6.95
C LEU A 11 2.81 9.18 8.29
N GLN A 12 3.05 8.23 9.21
CA GLN A 12 3.71 8.52 10.48
C GLN A 12 5.14 9.05 10.28
N THR A 13 5.84 8.58 9.25
CA THR A 13 7.20 9.07 8.92
C THR A 13 7.15 10.51 8.40
N LEU A 14 6.09 10.88 7.68
CA LEU A 14 5.86 12.23 7.15
C LEU A 14 5.22 13.18 8.18
N ASN A 15 4.70 12.66 9.30
CA ASN A 15 3.93 13.42 10.28
C ASN A 15 4.83 14.33 11.15
N THR A 16 5.21 15.46 10.60
CA THR A 16 5.89 16.55 11.30
C THR A 16 4.93 17.74 11.44
N ALA A 17 5.25 18.67 12.36
CA ALA A 17 4.38 19.83 12.61
C ALA A 17 4.22 20.77 11.41
N ASP A 18 5.14 20.72 10.45
CA ASP A 18 5.18 21.61 9.28
C ASP A 18 4.50 20.98 8.04
N ILE A 19 3.99 19.75 8.12
CA ILE A 19 3.38 19.04 7.00
C ILE A 19 1.91 18.78 7.30
N ASN A 20 1.01 19.36 6.50
CA ASN A 20 -0.41 19.14 6.60
C ASN A 20 -0.82 17.86 5.87
N ILE A 21 -1.16 16.82 6.64
CA ILE A 21 -1.55 15.52 6.12
C ILE A 21 -3.05 15.30 6.28
N CYS A 22 -3.74 15.07 5.17
CA CYS A 22 -5.16 14.80 5.10
C CYS A 22 -5.44 13.41 4.54
N SER A 23 -6.41 12.67 5.09
CA SER A 23 -6.84 11.39 4.54
C SER A 23 -8.35 11.26 4.32
N VAL A 24 -8.72 10.41 3.38
CA VAL A 24 -10.10 9.95 3.13
C VAL A 24 -10.15 8.43 3.14
N GLU A 25 -10.95 7.86 4.04
CA GLU A 25 -10.88 6.43 4.40
C GLU A 25 -12.26 5.79 4.65
N ASP A 26 -12.39 4.48 4.42
CA ASP A 26 -13.67 3.73 4.52
C ASP A 26 -13.42 2.32 5.09
N PRO A 27 -13.34 2.13 6.41
CA PRO A 27 -13.33 3.13 7.50
C PRO A 27 -11.91 3.64 7.82
N VAL A 28 -11.79 4.54 8.82
CA VAL A 28 -10.49 4.84 9.45
C VAL A 28 -10.10 3.67 10.36
N GLU A 29 -8.97 3.02 10.05
CA GLU A 29 -8.54 1.79 10.72
C GLU A 29 -7.80 2.08 12.04
N ILE A 30 -6.93 3.09 12.04
CA ILE A 30 -6.15 3.50 13.23
C ILE A 30 -6.07 5.03 13.26
N PRO A 31 -6.59 5.70 14.30
CA PRO A 31 -6.40 7.13 14.47
C PRO A 31 -4.91 7.46 14.68
N ILE A 32 -4.37 8.38 13.89
CA ILE A 32 -3.01 8.91 13.99
C ILE A 32 -3.10 10.36 14.43
N ALA A 33 -2.55 10.67 15.60
CA ALA A 33 -2.49 12.03 16.10
C ALA A 33 -1.68 12.94 15.15
N GLY A 34 -2.20 14.14 14.86
CA GLY A 34 -1.59 15.09 13.94
C GLY A 34 -2.11 15.03 12.50
N LEU A 35 -2.84 13.97 12.13
CA LEU A 35 -3.44 13.83 10.79
C LEU A 35 -4.92 14.24 10.80
N ASN A 36 -5.35 14.86 9.70
CA ASN A 36 -6.76 15.12 9.43
C ASN A 36 -7.39 13.92 8.72
N GLN A 37 -7.84 12.91 9.49
CA GLN A 37 -8.43 11.69 8.93
C GLN A 37 -9.95 11.79 8.80
N THR A 38 -10.46 11.74 7.56
CA THR A 38 -11.89 11.81 7.28
C THR A 38 -12.44 10.45 6.89
N GLN A 39 -13.41 9.95 7.66
CA GLN A 39 -14.12 8.73 7.32
C GLN A 39 -15.27 8.99 6.35
N ILE A 40 -15.45 8.09 5.39
CA ILE A 40 -16.60 8.07 4.48
C ILE A 40 -17.89 7.79 5.24
N HIS A 41 -18.91 8.58 4.96
CA HIS A 41 -20.24 8.45 5.56
C HIS A 41 -21.32 8.77 4.51
N PRO A 42 -21.71 7.78 3.67
CA PRO A 42 -22.59 8.02 2.52
C PRO A 42 -23.96 8.59 2.93
N ARG A 43 -24.50 8.17 4.08
CA ARG A 43 -25.79 8.69 4.61
C ARG A 43 -25.74 10.18 4.98
N ALA A 44 -24.56 10.72 5.22
CA ALA A 44 -24.34 12.14 5.51
C ALA A 44 -23.80 12.90 4.28
N GLY A 45 -23.74 12.25 3.11
CA GLY A 45 -23.21 12.85 1.88
C GLY A 45 -21.67 12.89 1.80
N LEU A 46 -20.95 12.29 2.75
CA LEU A 46 -19.48 12.21 2.74
C LEU A 46 -19.02 11.04 1.87
N THR A 47 -18.97 11.25 0.55
CA THR A 47 -18.43 10.28 -0.43
C THR A 47 -16.93 10.51 -0.66
N PHE A 48 -16.21 9.52 -1.21
CA PHE A 48 -14.79 9.65 -1.56
C PHE A 48 -14.50 10.90 -2.38
N GLN A 49 -15.28 11.11 -3.44
CA GLN A 49 -15.10 12.24 -4.35
C GLN A 49 -15.41 13.58 -3.68
N GLY A 50 -16.49 13.64 -2.88
CA GLY A 50 -16.90 14.84 -2.17
C GLY A 50 -15.88 15.27 -1.12
N VAL A 51 -15.41 14.30 -0.33
CA VAL A 51 -14.37 14.52 0.70
C VAL A 51 -13.05 14.89 0.04
N LEU A 52 -12.60 14.15 -0.98
CA LEU A 52 -11.33 14.43 -1.66
C LEU A 52 -11.31 15.84 -2.26
N ARG A 53 -12.40 16.29 -2.89
CA ARG A 53 -12.54 17.67 -3.38
C ARG A 53 -12.52 18.69 -2.24
N ALA A 54 -13.05 18.36 -1.07
CA ALA A 54 -13.01 19.23 0.10
C ALA A 54 -11.60 19.34 0.69
N LEU A 55 -10.87 18.22 0.77
CA LEU A 55 -9.49 18.18 1.26
C LEU A 55 -8.55 19.04 0.42
N LEU A 56 -8.75 19.13 -0.90
CA LEU A 56 -7.96 20.03 -1.76
C LEU A 56 -8.10 21.53 -1.43
N ARG A 57 -9.10 21.91 -0.61
CA ARG A 57 -9.26 23.28 -0.11
C ARG A 57 -8.78 23.45 1.33
N GLN A 58 -8.13 22.43 1.89
CA GLN A 58 -7.54 22.46 3.24
C GLN A 58 -6.05 22.77 3.21
N ASP A 59 -5.51 23.20 2.07
CA ASP A 59 -4.07 23.43 1.86
C ASP A 59 -3.20 22.24 2.30
N PRO A 60 -3.49 20.99 1.85
CA PRO A 60 -2.71 19.84 2.28
C PRO A 60 -1.39 19.73 1.52
N ASP A 61 -0.33 19.29 2.19
CA ASP A 61 0.91 18.87 1.54
C ASP A 61 0.81 17.42 1.05
N VAL A 62 0.15 16.58 1.86
CA VAL A 62 0.00 15.14 1.62
C VAL A 62 -1.47 14.75 1.69
N ILE A 63 -1.93 14.00 0.69
CA ILE A 63 -3.28 13.45 0.63
C ILE A 63 -3.21 11.93 0.58
N MET A 64 -3.83 11.25 1.54
CA MET A 64 -4.01 9.80 1.50
C MET A 64 -5.45 9.42 1.14
N ILE A 65 -5.61 8.58 0.13
CA ILE A 65 -6.89 8.03 -0.30
C ILE A 65 -6.85 6.54 -0.01
N GLY A 66 -7.69 6.05 0.90
CA GLY A 66 -7.66 4.65 1.35
C GLY A 66 -7.59 3.64 0.19
N GLU A 67 -8.41 3.86 -0.84
CA GLU A 67 -8.30 3.16 -2.12
C GLU A 67 -8.94 3.94 -3.27
N ILE A 68 -8.46 3.70 -4.49
CA ILE A 68 -9.09 4.18 -5.72
C ILE A 68 -9.97 3.06 -6.29
N ARG A 69 -11.29 3.24 -6.20
CA ARG A 69 -12.29 2.27 -6.70
C ARG A 69 -12.82 2.58 -8.09
N ASP A 70 -12.84 3.85 -8.48
CA ASP A 70 -13.46 4.36 -9.71
C ASP A 70 -12.60 5.41 -10.41
N GLY A 71 -12.93 5.68 -11.68
CA GLY A 71 -12.21 6.61 -12.54
C GLY A 71 -12.27 8.07 -12.09
N GLU A 72 -13.37 8.50 -11.47
CA GLU A 72 -13.51 9.87 -10.99
C GLU A 72 -12.57 10.12 -9.80
N THR A 73 -12.51 9.20 -8.85
CA THR A 73 -11.56 9.25 -7.73
C THR A 73 -10.12 9.20 -8.24
N ALA A 74 -9.83 8.34 -9.22
CA ALA A 74 -8.51 8.25 -9.85
C ALA A 74 -8.10 9.57 -10.52
N GLU A 75 -9.02 10.20 -11.26
CA GLU A 75 -8.77 11.45 -11.96
C GLU A 75 -8.49 12.60 -11.00
N ILE A 76 -9.28 12.72 -9.91
CA ILE A 76 -9.06 13.75 -8.89
C ILE A 76 -7.71 13.52 -8.20
N ALA A 77 -7.36 12.28 -7.86
CA ALA A 77 -6.09 11.92 -7.23
C ALA A 77 -4.89 12.31 -8.11
N ILE A 78 -4.94 11.98 -9.40
CA ILE A 78 -3.85 12.30 -10.33
C ILE A 78 -3.75 13.82 -10.57
N LYS A 79 -4.87 14.52 -10.69
CA LYS A 79 -4.88 15.99 -10.79
C LYS A 79 -4.27 16.65 -9.56
N ALA A 80 -4.59 16.16 -8.36
CA ALA A 80 -3.98 16.65 -7.12
C ALA A 80 -2.46 16.46 -7.12
N ALA A 81 -1.98 15.29 -7.58
CA ALA A 81 -0.56 15.04 -7.71
C ALA A 81 0.13 15.99 -8.72
N GLN A 82 -0.52 16.28 -9.84
CA GLN A 82 -0.01 17.23 -10.84
C GLN A 82 0.04 18.68 -10.33
N THR A 83 -0.78 19.04 -9.34
CA THR A 83 -0.79 20.38 -8.74
C THR A 83 0.10 20.50 -7.50
N GLY A 84 1.00 19.54 -7.28
CA GLY A 84 2.05 19.64 -6.26
C GLY A 84 1.77 18.91 -4.94
N HIS A 85 0.67 18.17 -4.83
CA HIS A 85 0.34 17.40 -3.63
C HIS A 85 1.02 16.02 -3.68
N LEU A 86 1.56 15.54 -2.57
CA LEU A 86 1.96 14.15 -2.47
C LEU A 86 0.71 13.28 -2.25
N VAL A 87 0.34 12.48 -3.24
CA VAL A 87 -0.85 11.61 -3.17
C VAL A 87 -0.44 10.16 -2.93
N LEU A 88 -0.97 9.57 -1.86
CA LEU A 88 -0.78 8.17 -1.50
C LEU A 88 -2.11 7.43 -1.60
N SER A 89 -2.14 6.28 -2.27
CA SER A 89 -3.36 5.47 -2.34
C SER A 89 -3.08 3.98 -2.55
N THR A 90 -4.14 3.17 -2.58
CA THR A 90 -4.06 1.75 -2.88
C THR A 90 -4.98 1.33 -4.01
N LEU A 91 -4.54 0.31 -4.74
CA LEU A 91 -5.36 -0.44 -5.68
C LEU A 91 -5.30 -1.93 -5.36
N HIS A 92 -6.27 -2.67 -5.88
CA HIS A 92 -6.35 -4.13 -5.78
C HIS A 92 -5.93 -4.77 -7.10
N THR A 93 -4.61 -4.87 -7.30
CA THR A 93 -3.95 -5.48 -8.47
C THR A 93 -2.90 -6.49 -8.00
N ASN A 94 -2.48 -7.41 -8.89
CA ASN A 94 -1.53 -8.47 -8.51
C ASN A 94 -0.06 -8.10 -8.74
N SER A 95 0.21 -7.05 -9.51
CA SER A 95 1.56 -6.59 -9.85
C SER A 95 1.62 -5.07 -10.04
N THR A 96 2.84 -4.54 -10.08
CA THR A 96 3.11 -3.13 -10.36
C THR A 96 2.59 -2.73 -11.75
N CYS A 97 2.90 -3.50 -12.79
CA CYS A 97 2.44 -3.28 -14.16
C CYS A 97 0.91 -3.34 -14.31
N GLU A 98 0.23 -4.29 -13.65
CA GLU A 98 -1.23 -4.36 -13.65
C GLU A 98 -1.88 -3.10 -13.06
N THR A 99 -1.22 -2.41 -12.14
CA THR A 99 -1.70 -1.15 -11.57
C THR A 99 -1.80 -0.06 -12.63
N LEU A 100 -0.81 0.04 -13.52
CA LEU A 100 -0.84 0.98 -14.65
C LEU A 100 -1.99 0.67 -15.61
N VAL A 101 -2.17 -0.61 -15.94
CA VAL A 101 -3.27 -1.08 -16.80
C VAL A 101 -4.62 -0.78 -16.15
N ARG A 102 -4.75 -1.03 -14.83
CA ARG A 102 -5.99 -0.79 -14.09
C ARG A 102 -6.38 0.69 -14.09
N LEU A 103 -5.43 1.60 -13.88
CA LEU A 103 -5.68 3.04 -13.95
C LEU A 103 -6.13 3.48 -15.36
N GLN A 104 -5.52 2.92 -16.42
CA GLN A 104 -5.96 3.17 -17.80
C GLN A 104 -7.38 2.64 -18.06
N GLN A 105 -7.71 1.45 -17.56
CA GLN A 105 -9.06 0.88 -17.65
C GLN A 105 -10.11 1.70 -16.91
N MET A 106 -9.72 2.40 -15.84
CA MET A 106 -10.56 3.36 -15.12
C MET A 106 -10.74 4.69 -15.88
N GLY A 107 -10.12 4.86 -17.05
CA GLY A 107 -10.25 6.06 -17.87
C GLY A 107 -9.15 7.10 -17.65
N VAL A 108 -8.14 6.83 -16.82
CA VAL A 108 -7.01 7.75 -16.64
C VAL A 108 -6.14 7.74 -17.90
N ALA A 109 -6.03 8.90 -18.55
CA ALA A 109 -5.21 9.05 -19.74
C ALA A 109 -3.72 8.79 -19.45
N ARG A 110 -3.02 8.15 -20.40
CA ARG A 110 -1.60 7.76 -20.22
C ARG A 110 -0.69 8.93 -19.90
N TRP A 111 -0.93 10.09 -20.51
CA TRP A 111 -0.13 11.30 -20.28
C TRP A 111 -0.30 11.86 -18.85
N MET A 112 -1.47 11.64 -18.22
CA MET A 112 -1.68 12.00 -16.82
C MET A 112 -0.90 11.07 -15.89
N LEU A 113 -0.88 9.77 -16.19
CA LEU A 113 -0.06 8.81 -15.44
C LEU A 113 1.43 9.12 -15.56
N SER A 114 1.93 9.35 -16.77
CA SER A 114 3.35 9.63 -16.99
C SER A 114 3.85 10.92 -16.35
N SER A 115 2.96 11.88 -16.08
CA SER A 115 3.32 13.17 -15.48
C SER A 115 3.21 13.19 -13.94
N ALA A 116 2.48 12.26 -13.34
CA ALA A 116 2.15 12.31 -11.91
C ALA A 116 2.56 11.07 -11.12
N LEU A 117 2.52 9.89 -11.74
CA LEU A 117 2.81 8.64 -11.05
C LEU A 117 4.31 8.50 -10.81
N THR A 118 4.69 8.48 -9.53
CA THR A 118 6.11 8.43 -9.12
C THR A 118 6.56 7.04 -8.69
N LEU A 119 5.65 6.24 -8.12
CA LEU A 119 5.99 4.97 -7.47
C LEU A 119 4.80 4.01 -7.46
N VAL A 120 5.04 2.75 -7.79
CA VAL A 120 4.08 1.65 -7.54
C VAL A 120 4.75 0.57 -6.71
N ILE A 121 4.12 0.21 -5.59
CA ILE A 121 4.59 -0.87 -4.71
C ILE A 121 3.59 -2.01 -4.75
N ALA A 122 3.99 -3.16 -5.28
CA ALA A 122 3.26 -4.40 -5.10
C ALA A 122 3.76 -5.10 -3.82
N GLN A 123 2.83 -5.42 -2.92
CA GLN A 123 3.15 -5.94 -1.59
C GLN A 123 2.47 -7.29 -1.33
N ARG A 124 3.23 -8.24 -0.75
CA ARG A 124 2.72 -9.50 -0.21
C ARG A 124 3.17 -9.68 1.23
N LEU A 125 2.31 -10.26 2.08
CA LEU A 125 2.71 -10.72 3.41
C LEU A 125 3.00 -12.20 3.35
N VAL A 126 4.19 -12.59 3.80
CA VAL A 126 4.59 -13.99 3.94
C VAL A 126 4.72 -14.33 5.42
N ARG A 127 4.40 -15.58 5.75
CA ARG A 127 4.54 -16.09 7.12
C ARG A 127 6.03 -16.30 7.42
N LYS A 128 6.47 -15.89 8.61
CA LYS A 128 7.84 -16.18 9.06
C LYS A 128 7.90 -17.56 9.70
N LEU A 129 8.94 -18.33 9.39
CA LEU A 129 9.20 -19.58 10.08
C LEU A 129 9.38 -19.35 11.58
N CYS A 130 8.83 -20.26 12.39
CA CYS A 130 8.97 -20.20 13.84
C CYS A 130 10.45 -20.29 14.23
N PRO A 131 10.98 -19.36 15.05
CA PRO A 131 12.38 -19.39 15.45
C PRO A 131 12.70 -20.59 16.37
N HIS A 132 11.71 -21.16 17.05
CA HIS A 132 11.90 -22.26 18.01
C HIS A 132 11.94 -23.64 17.36
N CYS A 133 11.29 -23.83 16.21
CA CYS A 133 11.18 -25.17 15.60
C CYS A 133 11.59 -25.24 14.13
N ARG A 134 12.00 -24.13 13.50
CA ARG A 134 12.50 -24.19 12.11
C ARG A 134 13.74 -25.08 12.06
N GLN A 135 13.79 -25.93 11.04
CA GLN A 135 14.92 -26.83 10.82
C GLN A 135 15.39 -26.68 9.37
N GLN A 136 16.71 -26.58 9.17
CA GLN A 136 17.29 -26.62 7.84
C GLN A 136 17.59 -28.08 7.52
N GLN A 137 16.75 -28.69 6.69
CA GLN A 137 16.85 -30.11 6.34
C GLN A 137 16.52 -30.30 4.86
N GLY A 138 17.32 -31.13 4.20
CA GLY A 138 17.23 -31.42 2.78
C GLY A 138 18.27 -30.68 1.94
N GLU A 139 18.30 -30.99 0.65
CA GLU A 139 19.20 -30.33 -0.29
C GLU A 139 18.79 -28.86 -0.51
N PRO A 140 19.77 -27.95 -0.71
CA PRO A 140 19.48 -26.56 -1.07
C PRO A 140 18.56 -26.45 -2.28
N ILE A 141 17.66 -25.47 -2.23
CA ILE A 141 16.73 -25.21 -3.33
C ILE A 141 17.47 -24.42 -4.41
N HIS A 142 17.61 -25.02 -5.59
CA HIS A 142 18.18 -24.35 -6.75
C HIS A 142 17.09 -23.60 -7.51
N ILE A 143 17.24 -22.29 -7.58
CA ILE A 143 16.44 -21.40 -8.42
C ILE A 143 17.26 -21.07 -9.68
N PRO A 144 16.64 -20.87 -10.85
CA PRO A 144 17.36 -20.39 -12.03
C PRO A 144 18.23 -19.17 -11.71
N VAL A 145 19.49 -19.19 -12.16
CA VAL A 145 20.52 -18.18 -11.80
C VAL A 145 20.12 -16.76 -12.23
N ASN A 146 19.32 -16.64 -13.30
CA ASN A 146 18.76 -15.37 -13.75
C ASN A 146 17.69 -14.78 -12.82
N VAL A 147 17.18 -15.56 -11.86
CA VAL A 147 16.21 -15.13 -10.85
C VAL A 147 16.89 -14.98 -9.49
N TRP A 148 17.74 -15.92 -9.11
CA TRP A 148 18.47 -15.86 -7.84
C TRP A 148 19.85 -16.52 -7.96
N PRO A 149 20.95 -15.84 -7.55
CA PRO A 149 22.30 -16.25 -7.90
C PRO A 149 22.86 -17.41 -7.07
N SER A 150 22.22 -17.78 -5.96
CA SER A 150 22.75 -18.77 -5.00
C SER A 150 21.71 -19.81 -4.60
N PRO A 151 22.09 -21.04 -4.24
CA PRO A 151 21.14 -22.01 -3.69
C PRO A 151 20.52 -21.47 -2.39
N LEU A 152 19.20 -21.61 -2.25
CA LEU A 152 18.50 -21.20 -1.05
C LEU A 152 18.51 -22.33 -0.01
N PRO A 153 18.63 -22.01 1.29
CA PRO A 153 18.50 -23.01 2.34
C PRO A 153 17.11 -23.64 2.32
N HIS A 154 17.07 -24.98 2.41
CA HIS A 154 15.82 -25.70 2.51
C HIS A 154 15.36 -25.75 3.97
N TRP A 155 14.42 -24.87 4.29
CA TRP A 155 13.81 -24.80 5.61
C TRP A 155 12.50 -25.58 5.67
N GLN A 156 12.31 -26.33 6.75
CA GLN A 156 11.08 -27.02 7.08
C GLN A 156 10.37 -26.37 8.28
N ALA A 157 9.04 -26.50 8.31
CA ALA A 157 8.17 -25.91 9.32
C ALA A 157 7.42 -27.00 10.12
N PRO A 158 8.13 -27.79 10.96
CA PRO A 158 7.55 -28.98 11.61
C PRO A 158 6.46 -28.65 12.65
N GLY A 159 6.46 -27.44 13.21
CA GLY A 159 5.51 -27.03 14.25
C GLY A 159 5.97 -27.35 15.67
N CYS A 160 5.50 -26.54 16.62
CA CYS A 160 5.73 -26.70 18.05
C CYS A 160 4.69 -25.89 18.85
N VAL A 161 4.74 -25.98 20.18
CA VAL A 161 3.83 -25.29 21.11
C VAL A 161 3.89 -23.75 21.06
N HIS A 162 4.97 -23.17 20.52
CA HIS A 162 5.16 -21.71 20.43
C HIS A 162 4.65 -21.08 19.12
N CYS A 163 4.05 -21.86 18.22
CA CYS A 163 3.74 -21.40 16.87
C CYS A 163 2.43 -21.95 16.32
N TYR A 164 2.01 -21.41 15.19
CA TYR A 164 0.87 -21.91 14.44
C TYR A 164 1.38 -22.65 13.20
N HIS A 165 1.38 -23.98 13.26
CA HIS A 165 1.82 -24.87 12.17
C HIS A 165 3.22 -24.53 11.63
N GLY A 166 4.17 -24.25 12.52
CA GLY A 166 5.56 -23.96 12.17
C GLY A 166 5.86 -22.51 11.80
N PHE A 167 4.89 -21.59 11.93
CA PHE A 167 5.06 -20.18 11.62
C PHE A 167 4.75 -19.27 12.83
N TYR A 168 5.50 -18.18 12.96
CA TYR A 168 5.30 -17.17 14.01
C TYR A 168 5.52 -15.75 13.45
N GLY A 169 4.43 -15.00 13.32
CA GLY A 169 4.44 -13.65 12.74
C GLY A 169 4.52 -13.65 11.21
N ARG A 170 4.59 -12.43 10.65
CA ARG A 170 4.61 -12.17 9.21
C ARG A 170 5.71 -11.16 8.88
N THR A 171 6.13 -11.13 7.62
CA THR A 171 6.96 -10.08 7.05
C THR A 171 6.41 -9.70 5.67
N ALA A 172 6.70 -8.48 5.24
CA ALA A 172 6.33 -8.02 3.91
C ALA A 172 7.44 -8.32 2.90
N LEU A 173 7.03 -8.66 1.68
CA LEU A 173 7.86 -8.65 0.48
C LEU A 173 7.30 -7.57 -0.44
N PHE A 174 8.21 -6.82 -1.05
CA PHE A 174 7.89 -5.67 -1.89
C PHE A 174 8.52 -5.83 -3.26
N GLU A 175 7.75 -5.50 -4.29
CA GLU A 175 8.21 -5.23 -5.65
C GLU A 175 7.93 -3.75 -5.91
N VAL A 176 8.94 -3.02 -6.38
CA VAL A 176 8.89 -1.56 -6.53
C VAL A 176 9.15 -1.23 -8.00
N LEU A 177 8.23 -0.45 -8.59
CA LEU A 177 8.32 0.11 -9.93
C LEU A 177 8.36 1.63 -9.86
#